data_AF-A0A7S1Z742-F1
#
_entry.id   AF-A0A7S1Z742-F1
#
_cell.length_a   1.000
_cell.length_b   1.000
_cell.length_c   1.000
_cell.angle_alpha   90.00
_cell.angle_beta   90.00
_cell.angle_gamma   90.00
#
_symmetry.space_group_name_H-M   'P 1'
#
loop_
_entity.id
_entity.type
_entity.pdbx_description
1 polymer ?
#
loop_
_entity_poly.entity_id
_entity_poly.type
_entity_poly.pdbx_seq_one_letter_code
_entity_poly.pdbx_strand_id
1 'polypeptide(L)'
;MLCLSVLFFYTGYNQPYQQATFGNRFFSKRSIGVELIIFHIMEIVGAVYWGRALDSNEVQQIQIADHNKEVDGYCKGDEKTDAPQKISRRESARRCLLLFFFVNSTGNVLAFVHEHNALAGIERLDITDTRSFLPSLAFACWGFADSQIQVYCYWLMGALYSSFDHSRAVGFYKCIQSLGYSMGFYLIPVSRLSAITQLSLSSFIFVVGTGLSLFELPK
;
A
#
# COMPACT_ATOMS: atom_id res chain seq x y z
N MET A 1 -7.99 16.01 -3.09
CA MET A 1 -8.20 15.24 -1.83
C MET A 1 -9.40 14.31 -1.86
N LEU A 2 -10.57 14.75 -2.35
CA LEU A 2 -11.76 13.90 -2.36
C LEU A 2 -11.55 12.61 -3.17
N CYS A 3 -10.83 12.66 -4.29
CA CYS A 3 -10.47 11.46 -5.06
C CYS A 3 -9.53 10.50 -4.29
N LEU A 4 -8.67 11.02 -3.41
CA LEU A 4 -7.77 10.21 -2.57
C LEU A 4 -8.49 9.57 -1.37
N SER A 5 -9.65 10.11 -0.97
CA SER A 5 -10.39 9.60 0.19
C SER A 5 -10.74 8.12 0.09
N VAL A 6 -11.05 7.62 -1.11
CA VAL A 6 -11.36 6.19 -1.31
C VAL A 6 -10.12 5.32 -1.07
N LEU A 7 -8.95 5.78 -1.52
CA LEU A 7 -7.69 5.09 -1.26
C LEU A 7 -7.31 5.16 0.22
N PHE A 8 -7.52 6.30 0.88
CA PHE A 8 -7.30 6.46 2.32
C PHE A 8 -8.23 5.58 3.16
N PHE A 9 -9.47 5.42 2.71
CA PHE A 9 -10.43 4.52 3.35
C PHE A 9 -9.98 3.08 3.20
N TYR A 10 -9.49 2.70 2.01
CA TYR A 10 -8.97 1.37 1.74
C TYR A 10 -7.86 0.97 2.71
N THR A 11 -6.90 1.85 3.01
CA THR A 11 -5.76 1.54 3.90
C THR A 11 -6.14 1.24 5.35
N GLY A 12 -7.39 1.48 5.75
CA GLY A 12 -7.93 1.00 7.02
C GLY A 12 -8.92 -0.14 6.86
N TYR A 13 -9.73 -0.09 5.80
CA TYR A 13 -10.85 -1.03 5.59
C TYR A 13 -10.41 -2.47 5.31
N ASN A 14 -9.25 -2.67 4.67
CA ASN A 14 -8.78 -3.99 4.26
C ASN A 14 -8.21 -4.84 5.42
N GLN A 15 -7.55 -4.21 6.39
CA GLN A 15 -6.83 -4.90 7.47
C GLN A 15 -7.72 -5.86 8.30
N PRO A 16 -8.96 -5.47 8.70
CA PRO A 16 -9.84 -6.35 9.47
C PRO A 16 -10.13 -7.69 8.78
N TYR A 17 -10.38 -7.66 7.46
CA TYR A 17 -10.59 -8.90 6.71
C TYR A 17 -9.30 -9.74 6.66
N GLN A 18 -8.17 -9.12 6.31
CA GLN A 18 -6.89 -9.81 6.10
C GLN A 18 -6.39 -10.47 7.39
N GLN A 19 -6.37 -9.72 8.50
CA GLN A 19 -5.80 -10.16 9.76
C GLN A 19 -6.79 -11.02 10.58
N ALA A 20 -8.08 -10.66 10.60
CA ALA A 20 -9.05 -11.34 11.44
C ALA A 20 -9.88 -12.37 10.66
N THR A 21 -10.60 -11.96 9.61
CA THR A 21 -11.53 -12.88 8.91
C THR A 21 -10.79 -14.01 8.22
N PHE A 22 -9.79 -13.69 7.40
CA PHE A 22 -9.01 -14.68 6.65
C PHE A 22 -8.16 -15.53 7.60
N GLY A 23 -7.35 -14.88 8.46
CA GLY A 23 -6.51 -15.54 9.44
C GLY A 23 -7.24 -16.55 10.34
N ASN A 24 -8.32 -16.13 11.01
CA ASN A 24 -9.03 -17.00 11.98
C ASN A 24 -9.80 -18.16 11.32
N ARG A 25 -10.09 -18.06 10.02
CA ARG A 25 -10.80 -19.11 9.28
C ARG A 25 -9.85 -20.19 8.79
N PHE A 26 -8.69 -19.81 8.27
CA PHE A 26 -7.78 -20.74 7.60
C PHE A 26 -6.65 -21.26 8.48
N PHE A 27 -6.33 -20.61 9.60
CA PHE A 27 -5.21 -21.02 10.45
C PHE A 27 -5.65 -21.45 11.85
N SER A 28 -4.85 -22.32 12.46
CA SER A 28 -4.94 -22.63 13.88
C SER A 28 -4.62 -21.39 14.74
N LYS A 29 -5.10 -21.34 15.99
CA LYS A 29 -4.82 -20.23 16.92
C LYS A 29 -3.33 -20.02 17.20
N ARG A 30 -2.51 -21.07 17.04
CA ARG A 30 -1.05 -20.99 17.16
C ARG A 30 -0.45 -20.36 15.91
N SER A 31 -0.91 -20.78 14.73
CA SER A 31 -0.36 -20.35 13.45
C SER A 31 -0.74 -18.93 13.09
N ILE A 32 -1.92 -18.44 13.49
CA ILE A 32 -2.33 -17.05 13.22
C ILE A 32 -1.35 -16.03 13.82
N GLY A 33 -0.74 -16.34 14.98
CA GLY A 33 0.29 -15.48 15.56
C GLY A 33 1.53 -15.36 14.67
N VAL A 34 1.92 -16.46 14.01
CA VAL A 34 3.04 -16.47 13.04
C VAL A 34 2.66 -15.70 11.77
N GLU A 35 1.43 -15.86 11.28
CA GLU A 35 0.96 -15.10 10.10
C GLU A 35 0.94 -13.59 10.34
N LEU A 36 0.53 -13.15 11.53
CA LEU A 36 0.60 -11.73 11.91
C LEU A 36 2.05 -11.23 12.00
N ILE A 37 2.99 -12.06 12.45
CA ILE A 37 4.42 -11.73 12.43
C ILE A 37 4.89 -11.56 10.98
N ILE A 38 4.55 -12.49 10.07
CA ILE A 38 4.90 -12.41 8.65
C ILE A 38 4.34 -11.11 8.04
N PHE A 39 3.06 -10.82 8.29
CA PHE A 39 2.40 -9.60 7.81
C PHE A 39 3.17 -8.34 8.23
N HIS A 40 3.44 -8.19 9.54
CA HIS A 40 4.09 -6.99 10.06
C HIS A 40 5.58 -6.89 9.70
N ILE A 41 6.29 -8.01 9.56
CA ILE A 41 7.66 -8.01 9.02
C ILE A 41 7.65 -7.47 7.58
N MET A 42 6.70 -7.93 6.76
CA MET A 42 6.58 -7.44 5.39
C MET A 42 6.15 -5.99 5.31
N GLU A 43 5.37 -5.48 6.27
CA GLU A 43 5.12 -4.04 6.40
C GLU A 43 6.40 -3.25 6.70
N ILE A 44 7.25 -3.73 7.62
CA ILE A 44 8.51 -3.05 7.94
C ILE A 44 9.42 -3.03 6.71
N VAL A 45 9.57 -4.17 6.04
CA VAL A 45 10.40 -4.31 4.83
C VAL A 45 9.86 -3.40 3.72
N GLY A 46 8.55 -3.41 3.49
CA GLY A 46 7.90 -2.57 2.49
C GLY A 46 8.05 -1.08 2.79
N ALA A 47 7.87 -0.66 4.04
CA ALA A 47 8.03 0.75 4.43
C ALA A 47 9.44 1.28 4.14
N VAL A 48 10.47 0.51 4.50
CA VAL A 48 11.87 0.87 4.23
C VAL A 48 12.16 0.92 2.73
N TYR A 49 11.69 -0.08 1.99
CA TYR A 49 11.91 -0.17 0.55
C TYR A 49 11.24 0.98 -0.21
N TRP A 50 9.94 1.20 0.03
CA TRP A 50 9.16 2.20 -0.69
C TRP A 50 9.49 3.63 -0.30
N GLY A 51 9.85 3.89 0.96
CA GLY A 51 10.34 5.21 1.37
C GLY A 51 11.56 5.61 0.56
N ARG A 52 12.55 4.71 0.46
CA ARG A 52 13.75 4.95 -0.36
C ARG A 52 13.44 5.03 -1.85
N ALA A 53 12.57 4.16 -2.36
CA ALA A 53 12.24 4.14 -3.78
C ALA A 53 11.55 5.44 -4.25
N LEU A 54 10.66 5.99 -3.43
CA LEU A 54 9.99 7.26 -3.71
C LEU A 54 10.95 8.45 -3.58
N ASP A 55 11.78 8.48 -2.53
CA ASP A 55 12.70 9.60 -2.22
C ASP A 55 13.96 9.63 -3.10
N SER A 56 14.39 8.49 -3.67
CA SER A 56 15.60 8.39 -4.51
C SER A 56 15.61 9.40 -5.67
N ASN A 57 14.43 9.85 -6.11
CA ASN A 57 14.28 10.84 -7.17
C ASN A 57 14.36 12.30 -6.68
N GLU A 58 14.13 12.55 -5.37
CA GLU A 58 14.16 13.88 -4.77
C GLU A 58 15.56 14.24 -4.27
N VAL A 59 16.25 13.30 -3.62
CA VAL A 59 17.65 13.49 -3.16
C VAL A 59 18.59 13.75 -4.33
N GLN A 60 18.40 13.02 -5.44
CA GLN A 60 19.20 13.19 -6.65
C GLN A 60 18.97 14.58 -7.28
N GLN A 61 17.79 15.19 -7.11
CA GLN A 61 17.51 16.55 -7.62
C GLN A 61 18.19 17.64 -6.80
N ILE A 62 18.21 17.53 -5.46
CA ILE A 62 18.86 18.51 -4.59
C ILE A 62 20.37 18.52 -4.86
N GLN A 63 20.99 17.34 -4.92
CA GLN A 63 22.43 17.21 -5.15
C GLN A 63 22.86 17.76 -6.53
N ILE A 64 22.09 17.50 -7.59
CA ILE A 64 22.38 18.04 -8.93
C ILE A 64 22.17 19.56 -8.96
N ALA A 65 21.15 20.08 -8.28
CA ALA A 65 20.89 21.53 -8.23
C ALA A 65 22.00 22.29 -7.48
N ASP A 66 22.50 21.74 -6.38
CA ASP A 66 23.60 22.35 -5.63
C ASP A 66 24.92 22.26 -6.43
N HIS A 67 25.20 21.14 -7.09
CA HIS A 67 26.38 21.01 -7.94
C HIS A 67 26.33 21.96 -9.15
N ASN A 68 25.19 22.08 -9.83
CA ASN A 68 25.05 23.01 -10.95
C ASN A 68 25.19 24.48 -10.53
N LYS A 69 24.68 24.87 -9.35
CA LYS A 69 24.91 26.22 -8.81
C LYS A 69 26.39 26.50 -8.56
N GLU A 70 27.14 25.49 -8.12
CA GLU A 70 28.58 25.60 -7.87
C GLU A 70 29.37 25.71 -9.19
N VAL A 71 28.97 24.95 -10.22
CA VAL A 71 29.59 24.96 -11.56
C VAL A 71 29.22 26.22 -12.38
N ASP A 72 27.96 26.65 -12.36
CA ASP A 72 27.50 27.87 -13.04
C ASP A 72 28.09 29.14 -12.40
N GLY A 73 28.51 29.06 -11.13
CA GLY A 73 29.29 30.11 -10.47
C GLY A 73 30.71 30.28 -11.02
N TYR A 74 31.24 29.29 -11.75
CA TYR A 74 32.64 29.26 -12.20
C TYR A 74 32.80 29.32 -13.73
N CYS A 75 31.82 28.84 -14.51
CA CYS A 75 31.96 28.71 -15.97
C CYS A 75 30.84 29.44 -16.74
N LYS A 76 31.09 30.71 -17.07
CA LYS A 76 30.37 31.41 -18.14
C LYS A 76 31.02 31.03 -19.49
N GLY A 77 30.61 29.90 -20.07
CA GLY A 77 31.10 29.43 -21.37
C GLY A 77 30.10 28.48 -22.02
N ASP A 78 29.73 28.78 -23.27
CA ASP A 78 28.67 28.15 -24.06
C ASP A 78 28.93 26.66 -24.39
N GLU A 79 28.64 25.75 -23.45
CA GLU A 79 28.59 24.32 -23.74
C GLU A 79 27.18 23.76 -23.47
N LYS A 80 26.52 23.32 -24.55
CA LYS A 80 25.22 22.65 -24.50
C LYS A 80 25.42 21.22 -23.99
N THR A 81 25.48 21.06 -22.68
CA THR A 81 25.48 19.76 -22.03
C THR A 81 24.05 19.20 -22.05
N ASP A 82 23.86 18.06 -22.71
CA ASP A 82 22.57 17.34 -22.71
C ASP A 82 22.20 16.96 -21.27
N ALA A 83 21.16 17.62 -20.74
CA ALA A 83 20.76 17.49 -19.35
C ALA A 83 20.32 16.06 -19.02
N PRO A 84 20.69 15.50 -17.85
CA PRO A 84 20.26 14.18 -17.42
C PRO A 84 18.72 14.09 -17.41
N GLN A 85 18.21 13.04 -18.03
CA GLN A 85 16.77 12.84 -18.27
C GLN A 85 16.00 12.75 -16.95
N LYS A 86 15.32 13.85 -16.63
CA LYS A 86 14.49 14.11 -15.45
C LYS A 86 13.36 13.09 -15.28
N ILE A 87 13.45 12.17 -14.31
CA ILE A 87 12.27 11.38 -13.89
C ILE A 87 11.37 12.30 -13.06
N SER A 88 10.14 12.56 -13.54
CA SER A 88 9.15 13.40 -12.84
C SER A 88 8.59 12.65 -11.63
N ARG A 89 8.28 13.36 -10.53
CA ARG A 89 7.56 12.83 -9.34
C ARG A 89 6.32 12.03 -9.73
N ARG A 90 5.65 12.46 -10.81
CA ARG A 90 4.50 11.77 -11.41
C ARG A 90 4.82 10.34 -11.84
N GLU A 91 6.01 10.12 -12.38
CA GLU A 91 6.46 8.80 -12.84
C GLU A 91 6.76 7.88 -11.65
N SER A 92 7.41 8.38 -10.60
CA SER A 92 7.62 7.63 -9.36
C SER A 92 6.30 7.24 -8.71
N ALA A 93 5.33 8.15 -8.69
CA ALA A 93 3.98 7.90 -8.19
C ALA A 93 3.26 6.81 -9.02
N ARG A 94 3.33 6.87 -10.35
CA ARG A 94 2.75 5.86 -11.25
C ARG A 94 3.38 4.48 -11.03
N ARG A 95 4.70 4.40 -10.95
CA ARG A 95 5.42 3.14 -10.71
C ARG A 95 5.02 2.53 -9.37
N CYS A 96 4.95 3.36 -8.33
CA CYS A 96 4.49 2.91 -7.00
C CYS A 96 3.07 2.37 -7.07
N LEU A 97 2.11 3.10 -7.66
CA LEU A 97 0.73 2.65 -7.77
C LEU A 97 0.56 1.39 -8.61
N LEU A 98 1.31 1.25 -9.72
CA LEU A 98 1.30 0.05 -10.55
C LEU A 98 1.80 -1.17 -9.78
N LEU A 99 2.92 -1.03 -9.06
CA LEU A 99 3.48 -2.13 -8.27
C LEU A 99 2.55 -2.49 -7.10
N PHE A 100 1.96 -1.49 -6.45
CA PHE A 100 0.93 -1.71 -5.42
C PHE A 100 -0.24 -2.50 -5.98
N PHE A 101 -0.73 -2.13 -7.17
CA PHE A 101 -1.81 -2.84 -7.83
C PHE A 101 -1.49 -4.31 -8.05
N PHE A 102 -0.29 -4.62 -8.56
CA PHE A 102 0.13 -6.00 -8.79
C PHE A 102 0.30 -6.82 -7.50
N VAL A 103 1.00 -6.27 -6.50
CA VAL A 103 1.25 -7.00 -5.25
C VAL A 103 -0.07 -7.23 -4.50
N ASN A 104 -0.91 -6.21 -4.39
CA ASN A 104 -2.19 -6.33 -3.69
C ASN A 104 -3.16 -7.27 -4.43
N SER A 105 -3.20 -7.20 -5.76
CA SER A 105 -4.00 -8.14 -6.57
C SER A 105 -3.53 -9.58 -6.39
N THR A 106 -2.21 -9.80 -6.29
CA THR A 106 -1.65 -11.13 -6.02
C THR A 106 -2.16 -11.68 -4.68
N GLY A 107 -2.08 -10.89 -3.60
CA GLY A 107 -2.62 -11.27 -2.30
C GLY A 107 -4.12 -11.57 -2.35
N ASN A 108 -4.90 -10.73 -3.02
CA ASN A 108 -6.35 -10.94 -3.18
C ASN A 108 -6.69 -12.18 -4.00
N VAL A 109 -5.97 -12.45 -5.09
CA VAL A 109 -6.18 -13.66 -5.92
C VAL A 109 -5.87 -14.92 -5.11
N LEU A 110 -4.75 -14.95 -4.38
CA LEU A 110 -4.41 -16.07 -3.50
C LEU A 110 -5.50 -16.31 -2.44
N ALA A 111 -6.02 -15.24 -1.84
CA ALA A 111 -7.12 -15.32 -0.89
C ALA A 111 -8.41 -15.83 -1.54
N PHE A 112 -8.77 -15.34 -2.73
CA PHE A 112 -9.95 -15.81 -3.48
C PHE A 112 -9.86 -17.30 -3.80
N VAL A 113 -8.69 -17.78 -4.24
CA VAL A 113 -8.46 -19.21 -4.51
C VAL A 113 -8.67 -20.01 -3.22
N HIS A 114 -8.14 -19.55 -2.09
CA HIS A 114 -8.36 -20.21 -0.80
C HIS A 114 -9.81 -20.21 -0.35
N GLU A 115 -10.51 -19.08 -0.49
CA GLU A 115 -11.94 -18.95 -0.16
C GLU A 115 -12.80 -19.88 -1.01
N HIS A 116 -12.51 -19.99 -2.31
CA HIS A 116 -13.19 -20.94 -3.20
C HIS A 116 -12.94 -22.39 -2.81
N ASN A 117 -11.70 -22.75 -2.48
CA ASN A 117 -11.37 -24.11 -2.03
C ASN A 117 -12.07 -24.43 -0.69
N ALA A 118 -12.26 -23.43 0.18
CA ALA A 118 -12.97 -23.59 1.45
C ALA A 118 -14.47 -23.90 1.30
N LEU A 119 -15.06 -23.68 0.12
CA LEU A 119 -16.46 -24.07 -0.13
C LEU A 119 -16.66 -25.59 -0.03
N ALA A 120 -15.60 -26.38 -0.29
CA ALA A 120 -15.60 -27.82 -0.11
C ALA A 120 -15.44 -28.26 1.36
N GLY A 121 -15.11 -27.32 2.26
CA GLY A 121 -14.86 -27.55 3.68
C GLY A 121 -13.70 -26.68 4.18
N ILE A 122 -13.81 -26.20 5.42
CA ILE A 122 -12.75 -25.40 6.07
C ILE A 122 -11.93 -26.33 6.95
N GLU A 123 -10.71 -26.66 6.51
CA GLU A 123 -9.68 -27.27 7.34
C GLU A 123 -8.74 -26.17 7.82
N ARG A 124 -8.53 -26.08 9.15
CA ARG A 124 -7.58 -25.12 9.71
C ARG A 124 -6.17 -25.66 9.57
N LEU A 125 -5.33 -24.89 8.88
CA LEU A 125 -3.95 -25.22 8.60
C LEU A 125 -3.06 -24.90 9.81
N ASP A 126 -2.07 -25.76 10.02
CA ASP A 126 -0.95 -25.46 10.90
C ASP A 126 0.24 -24.94 10.07
N ILE A 127 1.11 -24.12 10.68
CA ILE A 127 2.29 -23.56 10.01
C ILE A 127 3.28 -24.66 9.54
N THR A 128 3.20 -25.84 10.16
CA THR A 128 4.00 -27.00 9.77
C THR A 128 3.51 -27.66 8.48
N ASP A 129 2.27 -27.38 8.04
CA ASP A 129 1.72 -27.92 6.81
C ASP A 129 2.25 -27.16 5.59
N THR A 130 2.69 -27.87 4.55
CA THR A 130 3.11 -27.25 3.27
C THR A 130 1.97 -26.47 2.60
N ARG A 131 0.72 -26.85 2.88
CA ARG A 131 -0.50 -26.17 2.41
C ARG A 131 -0.66 -24.76 2.97
N SER A 132 0.01 -24.44 4.09
CA SER A 132 0.02 -23.10 4.69
C SER A 132 0.81 -22.07 3.87
N PHE A 133 1.67 -22.50 2.94
CA PHE A 133 2.52 -21.59 2.17
C PHE A 133 1.75 -20.55 1.37
N LEU A 134 0.73 -20.97 0.61
CA LEU A 134 -0.07 -20.05 -0.22
C LEU A 134 -0.86 -19.01 0.59
N PRO A 135 -1.57 -19.36 1.68
CA PRO A 135 -2.23 -18.34 2.48
C PRO A 135 -1.21 -17.47 3.25
N SER A 136 -0.05 -17.99 3.67
CA SER A 136 1.02 -17.16 4.25
C SER A 136 1.62 -16.19 3.23
N LEU A 137 1.75 -16.60 1.97
CA LEU A 137 2.16 -15.70 0.88
C LEU A 137 1.15 -14.58 0.66
N ALA A 138 -0.15 -14.85 0.82
CA ALA A 138 -1.17 -13.79 0.79
C ALA A 138 -0.98 -12.77 1.93
N PHE A 139 -0.72 -13.23 3.15
CA PHE A 139 -0.36 -12.36 4.30
C PHE A 139 0.88 -11.51 4.00
N ALA A 140 1.93 -12.11 3.44
CA ALA A 140 3.15 -11.41 3.08
C ALA A 140 2.91 -10.33 2.00
N CYS A 141 2.15 -10.66 0.95
CA CYS A 141 1.76 -9.71 -0.10
C CYS A 141 0.94 -8.55 0.46
N TRP A 142 -0.03 -8.83 1.34
CA TRP A 142 -0.86 -7.79 1.93
C TRP A 142 -0.06 -6.87 2.86
N GLY A 143 0.80 -7.39 3.73
CA GLY A 143 1.64 -6.56 4.60
C GLY A 143 2.59 -5.67 3.78
N PHE A 144 3.20 -6.21 2.73
CA PHE A 144 4.05 -5.42 1.85
C PHE A 144 3.26 -4.33 1.10
N ALA A 145 2.08 -4.66 0.58
CA ALA A 145 1.22 -3.70 -0.12
C ALA A 145 0.63 -2.63 0.80
N ASP A 146 0.33 -2.96 2.06
CA ASP A 146 -0.24 -2.04 3.04
C ASP A 146 0.78 -0.96 3.41
N SER A 147 2.00 -1.35 3.78
CA SER A 147 3.08 -0.39 4.00
C SER A 147 3.40 0.45 2.76
N GLN A 148 3.39 -0.15 1.57
CA GLN A 148 3.59 0.56 0.31
C GLN A 148 2.60 1.70 0.13
N ILE A 149 1.31 1.42 0.28
CA ILE A 149 0.26 2.41 0.03
C ILE A 149 0.23 3.47 1.13
N GLN A 150 0.50 3.09 2.38
CA GLN A 150 0.60 4.04 3.49
C GLN A 150 1.77 5.02 3.28
N VAL A 151 2.96 4.51 2.95
CA VAL A 151 4.13 5.35 2.63
C VAL A 151 3.84 6.25 1.42
N TYR A 152 3.23 5.70 0.37
CA TYR A 152 2.80 6.48 -0.79
C TYR A 152 1.85 7.62 -0.40
N CYS A 153 0.85 7.38 0.44
CA CYS A 153 -0.08 8.42 0.88
C CYS A 153 0.64 9.55 1.64
N TYR A 154 1.58 9.21 2.53
CA TYR A 154 2.38 10.21 3.24
C TYR A 154 3.28 11.01 2.31
N TRP A 155 4.01 10.32 1.43
CA TRP A 155 4.85 10.94 0.42
C TRP A 155 4.05 11.88 -0.49
N LEU A 156 2.88 11.44 -0.96
CA LEU A 156 1.99 12.22 -1.81
C LEU A 156 1.49 13.48 -1.09
N MET A 157 1.11 13.39 0.19
CA MET A 157 0.72 14.55 0.98
C MET A 157 1.88 15.53 1.18
N GLY A 158 3.12 15.04 1.32
CA GLY A 158 4.32 15.87 1.35
C GLY A 158 4.57 16.59 0.03
N ALA A 159 4.27 15.94 -1.10
CA ALA A 159 4.41 16.52 -2.42
C ALA A 159 3.31 17.54 -2.79
N LEU A 160 2.09 17.38 -2.25
CA LEU A 160 0.93 18.20 -2.60
C LEU A 160 0.70 19.41 -1.67
N TYR A 161 1.15 19.35 -0.42
CA TYR A 161 0.81 20.34 0.61
C TYR A 161 2.04 20.93 1.31
N SER A 162 2.00 22.24 1.57
CA SER A 162 2.98 22.97 2.37
C SER A 162 2.69 22.91 3.88
N SER A 163 3.67 23.28 4.71
CA SER A 163 3.74 23.02 6.16
C SER A 163 2.42 22.99 6.95
N PHE A 164 1.63 24.07 6.96
CA PHE A 164 0.39 24.10 7.75
C PHE A 164 -0.72 23.21 7.19
N ASP A 165 -0.93 23.24 5.87
CA ASP A 165 -1.96 22.42 5.23
C ASP A 165 -1.56 20.94 5.15
N HIS A 166 -0.27 20.63 5.23
CA HIS A 166 0.24 19.26 5.30
C HIS A 166 -0.27 18.55 6.56
N SER A 167 -0.18 19.18 7.73
CA SER A 167 -0.71 18.60 8.98
C SER A 167 -2.22 18.34 8.92
N ARG A 168 -2.97 19.23 8.26
CA ARG A 168 -4.42 19.06 8.05
C ARG A 168 -4.73 17.91 7.09
N ALA A 169 -3.95 17.77 6.01
CA ALA A 169 -4.07 16.65 5.08
C ALA A 169 -3.78 15.30 5.77
N VAL A 170 -2.73 15.23 6.59
CA VAL A 170 -2.40 14.03 7.38
C VAL A 170 -3.52 13.71 8.38
N GLY A 171 -4.07 14.73 9.05
CA GLY A 171 -5.22 14.55 9.94
C GLY A 171 -6.45 14.00 9.22
N PHE A 172 -6.75 14.52 8.02
CA PHE A 172 -7.83 14.01 7.18
C PHE A 172 -7.59 12.56 6.75
N TYR A 173 -6.37 12.23 6.30
CA TYR A 173 -5.98 10.85 5.96
C TYR A 173 -6.25 9.90 7.12
N LYS A 174 -5.78 10.23 8.32
CA LYS A 174 -5.97 9.39 9.51
C LYS A 174 -7.42 9.26 9.93
N CYS A 175 -8.21 10.32 9.79
CA CYS A 175 -9.66 10.27 10.05
C CYS A 175 -10.35 9.26 9.12
N ILE A 176 -10.09 9.36 7.81
CA ILE A 176 -10.70 8.45 6.81
C ILE A 176 -10.17 7.02 6.96
N GLN A 177 -8.88 6.83 7.23
CA GLN A 177 -8.30 5.52 7.52
C GLN A 177 -8.98 4.87 8.74
N SER A 178 -9.14 5.62 9.83
CA SER A 178 -9.81 5.14 11.05
C SER A 178 -11.28 4.79 10.81
N LEU A 179 -11.98 5.56 9.97
CA LEU A 179 -13.34 5.24 9.54
C LEU A 179 -13.38 3.91 8.77
N GLY A 180 -12.45 3.71 7.83
CA GLY A 180 -12.29 2.44 7.11
C GLY A 180 -12.07 1.26 8.04
N TYR A 181 -11.13 1.40 8.98
CA TYR A 181 -10.82 0.39 9.98
C TYR A 181 -12.04 0.03 10.83
N SER A 182 -12.75 1.03 11.34
CA SER A 182 -13.96 0.86 12.14
C SER A 182 -15.06 0.11 11.38
N MET A 183 -15.27 0.48 10.11
CA MET A 183 -16.24 -0.20 9.24
C MET A 183 -15.83 -1.65 8.93
N GLY A 184 -14.55 -1.90 8.67
CA GLY A 184 -14.04 -3.24 8.43
C GLY A 184 -14.28 -4.15 9.65
N PHE A 185 -13.96 -3.69 10.88
CA PHE A 185 -14.25 -4.43 12.11
C PHE A 185 -15.74 -4.69 12.32
N TYR A 186 -16.59 -3.72 12.00
CA TYR A 186 -18.03 -3.90 12.06
C TYR A 186 -18.52 -5.04 11.14
N LEU A 187 -17.88 -5.22 9.99
CA LEU A 187 -18.27 -6.21 8.98
C LEU A 187 -17.58 -7.58 9.12
N ILE A 188 -16.62 -7.74 10.04
CA ILE A 188 -15.90 -9.03 10.26
C ILE A 188 -16.84 -10.23 10.42
N PRO A 189 -17.88 -10.19 11.29
CA PRO A 189 -18.68 -11.38 11.54
C PRO A 189 -19.32 -11.88 10.24
N VAL A 190 -19.06 -13.14 9.90
CA VAL A 190 -19.60 -13.75 8.66
C VAL A 190 -21.13 -13.81 8.62
N SER A 191 -21.79 -13.62 9.77
CA SER A 191 -23.24 -13.45 9.87
C SER A 191 -23.74 -12.08 9.37
N ARG A 192 -22.89 -11.06 9.35
CA ARG A 192 -23.20 -9.73 8.80
C ARG A 192 -22.81 -9.62 7.33
N LEU A 193 -21.62 -10.09 7.00
CA LEU A 193 -21.11 -10.06 5.63
C LEU A 193 -20.28 -11.31 5.37
N SER A 194 -20.59 -12.06 4.32
CA SER A 194 -19.82 -13.26 3.98
C SER A 194 -18.36 -12.91 3.71
N ALA A 195 -17.42 -13.83 3.98
CA ALA A 195 -16.00 -13.54 3.82
C ALA A 195 -15.61 -13.26 2.35
N ILE A 196 -16.20 -13.97 1.38
CA ILE A 196 -16.01 -13.68 -0.04
C ILE A 196 -16.54 -12.27 -0.36
N THR A 197 -17.68 -11.87 0.21
CA THR A 197 -18.20 -10.51 0.02
C THR A 197 -17.30 -9.46 0.68
N GLN A 198 -16.73 -9.73 1.85
CA GLN A 198 -15.74 -8.84 2.50
C GLN A 198 -14.51 -8.64 1.59
N LEU A 199 -13.95 -9.73 1.04
CA LEU A 199 -12.81 -9.70 0.11
C LEU A 199 -13.16 -8.96 -1.20
N SER A 200 -14.31 -9.26 -1.79
CA SER A 200 -14.78 -8.60 -3.02
C SER A 200 -14.98 -7.11 -2.83
N LEU A 201 -15.57 -6.69 -1.71
CA LEU A 201 -15.78 -5.28 -1.40
C LEU A 201 -14.45 -4.56 -1.16
N SER A 202 -13.53 -5.17 -0.41
CA SER A 202 -12.17 -4.65 -0.21
C SER A 202 -11.43 -4.50 -1.55
N SER A 203 -11.51 -5.51 -2.42
CA SER A 203 -10.91 -5.50 -3.76
C SER A 203 -11.51 -4.40 -4.65
N PHE A 204 -12.83 -4.22 -4.62
CA PHE A 204 -13.51 -3.16 -5.35
C PHE A 204 -13.04 -1.77 -4.90
N ILE A 205 -13.01 -1.51 -3.60
CA ILE A 205 -12.55 -0.23 -3.03
C ILE A 205 -11.09 0.02 -3.39
N PHE A 206 -10.24 -1.01 -3.36
CA PHE A 206 -8.85 -0.95 -3.80
C PHE A 206 -8.73 -0.49 -5.26
N VAL A 207 -9.45 -1.14 -6.18
CA VAL A 207 -9.37 -0.83 -7.63
C VAL A 207 -9.84 0.59 -7.88
N VAL A 208 -10.99 0.97 -7.31
CA VAL A 208 -11.56 2.31 -7.45
C VAL A 208 -10.65 3.36 -6.83
N GLY A 209 -10.16 3.15 -5.61
CA GLY A 209 -9.26 4.07 -4.91
C GLY A 209 -7.94 4.27 -5.66
N THR A 210 -7.36 3.19 -6.19
CA THR A 210 -6.14 3.26 -7.01
C THR A 210 -6.40 4.04 -8.29
N GLY A 211 -7.49 3.75 -9.01
CA GLY A 211 -7.86 4.46 -10.24
C GLY A 211 -8.10 5.95 -10.00
N LEU A 212 -8.83 6.30 -8.95
CA LEU A 212 -9.10 7.70 -8.58
C LEU A 212 -7.82 8.46 -8.20
N SER A 213 -6.84 7.79 -7.58
CA SER A 213 -5.57 8.43 -7.19
C SER A 213 -4.73 8.89 -8.38
N LEU A 214 -4.91 8.29 -9.57
CA LEU A 214 -4.19 8.67 -10.78
C LEU A 214 -4.56 10.08 -11.29
N PHE A 215 -5.70 10.63 -10.86
CA PHE A 215 -6.12 11.99 -11.19
C PHE A 215 -5.47 13.06 -10.31
N GLU A 216 -4.91 12.68 -9.17
CA GLU A 216 -4.34 13.60 -8.16
C GLU A 216 -2.81 13.47 -8.07
N LEU A 217 -2.16 12.97 -9.12
CA LEU A 217 -0.71 12.81 -9.15
C LEU A 217 -0.01 14.18 -9.15
N PRO A 218 1.15 14.31 -8.47
CA PRO A 218 1.93 15.55 -8.47
C PRO A 218 2.40 15.88 -9.89
N LYS A 219 2.45 17.16 -10.21
CA LYS A 219 2.88 17.67 -11.52
C LYS A 219 4.40 17.55 -11.70
#